data_AF-A0A937UMP1-F1
#
_entry.id   AF-A0A937UMP1-F1
#
_cell.length_a   1.000
_cell.length_b   1.000
_cell.length_c   1.000
_cell.angle_alpha   90.00
_cell.angle_beta   90.00
_cell.angle_gamma   90.00
#
_symmetry.space_group_name_H-M   'P 1'
#
loop_
_entity.id
_entity.type
_entity.pdbx_description
1 polymer ?
#
loop_
_entity_poly.entity_id
_entity_poly.type
_entity_poly.pdbx_seq_one_letter_code
_entity_poly.pdbx_strand_id
1 'polypeptide(L)'
;MTASAAAPGRVTAADTFRPPAPHKIAHVLAADLRRQILRGTLQVDQQLPPEAELMVAFDVSRDTLRETLRILEAQSLLDIRRGRGGGAVVRRPGLSSASSYIALLLQLRGTTIGHLEEARSVLEPAAAEQVALRLGEEGLDHLVALHDNERAAEGDPLAFVTAVSTFDQAVTELSGNRSIAVITGILRVIHAGQVYAAIDTLGPPSAERIARRVAAAHGEFLAAARRRDGAAAREAWSSYLLTSARQLAGRGRGRQPIDVAPLWRARAGRAPEAAGRPGASGGAGGSVVDGGFGAAGAPPRRMASAVAGEIRARIAEGRLADGDRLPSLADLATEFGVSRPTLREALRILEMESLLQLRAGDRAGGQIRHPSTQVAAHLAGTVLEARQVTLADFFQAVRLFEPAMMELTAARISQPALVGLRALAAEISAVTADMTRFSDVWRRVAGAALGGTGNPALTVVGEILQWARLGTRPAVNAGSDDPWAAIAPRLAPMFAELVDALAARDPAAARACWATLLELNLPFVESHGFAHRLIVDVVE
;
A
#
# COMPACT_ATOMS: atom_id res chain seq x y z
N MET A 1 25.78 46.89 -36.18
CA MET A 1 25.71 45.45 -35.86
C MET A 1 24.58 45.26 -34.87
N THR A 2 23.39 44.97 -35.38
CA THR A 2 22.15 44.82 -34.61
C THR A 2 21.97 43.36 -34.19
N ALA A 3 22.07 43.09 -32.90
CA ALA A 3 21.77 41.78 -32.32
C ALA A 3 20.25 41.63 -32.16
N SER A 4 19.69 40.63 -32.84
CA SER A 4 18.26 40.28 -32.81
C SER A 4 17.97 39.47 -31.54
N ALA A 5 17.08 39.99 -30.68
CA ALA A 5 16.58 39.30 -29.50
C ALA A 5 15.52 38.26 -29.91
N ALA A 6 15.78 36.98 -29.62
CA ALA A 6 14.80 35.91 -29.80
C ALA A 6 13.72 36.01 -28.70
N ALA A 7 12.47 36.21 -29.11
CA ALA A 7 11.31 36.24 -28.24
C ALA A 7 11.05 34.85 -27.60
N PRO A 8 10.56 34.78 -26.34
CA PRO A 8 10.15 33.52 -25.74
C PRO A 8 8.93 32.96 -26.49
N GLY A 9 9.04 31.71 -26.96
CA GLY A 9 7.99 31.02 -27.71
C GLY A 9 6.69 30.92 -26.90
N ARG A 10 5.58 31.33 -27.51
CA ARG A 10 4.23 31.13 -26.97
C ARG A 10 3.92 29.63 -26.94
N VAL A 11 3.80 29.07 -25.74
CA VAL A 11 3.12 27.79 -25.53
C VAL A 11 1.64 28.01 -25.88
N THR A 12 1.13 27.26 -26.85
CA THR A 12 -0.29 27.36 -27.26
C THR A 12 -1.11 26.29 -26.54
N ALA A 13 -2.43 26.48 -26.42
CA ALA A 13 -3.34 25.55 -25.76
C ALA A 13 -3.25 24.08 -26.27
N ALA A 14 -2.70 23.87 -27.48
CA ALA A 14 -2.45 22.56 -28.06
C ALA A 14 -1.29 21.78 -27.38
N ASP A 15 -0.37 22.45 -26.67
CA ASP A 15 0.75 21.79 -25.95
C ASP A 15 0.33 21.23 -24.58
N THR A 16 -0.91 21.47 -24.16
CA THR A 16 -1.42 21.12 -22.81
C THR A 16 -2.51 20.05 -22.81
N PHE A 17 -2.89 19.52 -23.97
CA PHE A 17 -3.81 18.38 -24.07
C PHE A 17 -3.25 17.34 -25.04
N ARG A 18 -2.52 16.37 -24.48
CA ARG A 18 -2.23 15.12 -25.19
C ARG A 18 -3.46 14.22 -24.96
N PRO A 19 -4.28 13.91 -25.97
CA PRO A 19 -5.35 12.93 -25.79
C PRO A 19 -4.72 11.62 -25.28
N PRO A 20 -5.37 10.91 -24.33
CA PRO A 20 -4.85 9.63 -23.85
C PRO A 20 -4.58 8.75 -25.07
N ALA A 21 -3.36 8.21 -25.15
CA ALA A 21 -3.00 7.32 -26.24
C ALA A 21 -4.05 6.20 -26.31
N PRO A 22 -4.55 5.82 -27.50
CA PRO A 22 -5.55 4.76 -27.59
C PRO A 22 -5.03 3.54 -26.83
N HIS A 23 -5.81 3.09 -25.83
CA HIS A 23 -5.37 2.01 -24.95
C HIS A 23 -4.99 0.82 -25.81
N LYS A 24 -3.73 0.38 -25.72
CA LYS A 24 -3.25 -0.80 -26.45
C LYS A 24 -4.22 -1.95 -26.16
N ILE A 25 -4.56 -2.76 -27.17
CA ILE A 25 -5.51 -3.90 -27.04
C ILE A 25 -5.20 -4.77 -25.81
N ALA A 26 -3.92 -4.94 -25.48
CA ALA A 26 -3.47 -5.67 -24.29
C ALA A 26 -4.00 -5.09 -22.96
N HIS A 27 -4.11 -3.77 -22.83
CA HIS A 27 -4.65 -3.12 -21.62
C HIS A 27 -6.16 -3.35 -21.51
N VAL A 28 -6.88 -3.28 -22.62
CA VAL A 28 -8.33 -3.55 -22.65
C VAL A 28 -8.61 -5.00 -22.26
N LEU A 29 -7.87 -5.95 -22.86
CA LEU A 29 -8.00 -7.37 -22.53
C LEU A 29 -7.58 -7.66 -21.08
N ALA A 30 -6.53 -7.01 -20.57
CA ALA A 30 -6.09 -7.18 -19.19
C ALA A 30 -7.14 -6.63 -18.22
N ALA A 31 -7.72 -5.45 -18.51
CA ALA A 31 -8.82 -4.90 -17.72
C ALA A 31 -10.04 -5.83 -17.69
N ASP A 32 -10.34 -6.51 -18.81
CA ASP A 32 -11.44 -7.47 -18.86
C ASP A 32 -11.17 -8.74 -18.03
N LEU A 33 -10.02 -9.38 -18.23
CA LEU A 33 -9.60 -10.55 -17.45
C LEU A 33 -9.48 -10.22 -15.96
N ARG A 34 -8.97 -9.03 -15.61
CA ARG A 34 -8.96 -8.52 -14.23
C ARG A 34 -10.37 -8.54 -13.66
N ARG A 35 -11.36 -7.97 -14.35
CA ARG A 35 -12.76 -7.98 -13.88
C ARG A 35 -13.28 -9.40 -13.68
N GLN A 36 -12.97 -10.32 -14.58
CA GLN A 36 -13.39 -11.72 -14.47
C GLN A 36 -12.77 -12.42 -13.24
N ILE A 37 -11.48 -12.18 -12.96
CA ILE A 37 -10.77 -12.72 -11.77
C ILE A 37 -11.35 -12.13 -10.48
N LEU A 38 -11.52 -10.81 -10.44
CA LEU A 38 -11.98 -10.10 -9.24
C LEU A 38 -13.45 -10.45 -8.91
N ARG A 39 -14.30 -10.64 -9.93
CA ARG A 39 -15.69 -11.13 -9.76
C ARG A 39 -15.79 -12.63 -9.47
N GLY A 40 -14.69 -13.37 -9.61
CA GLY A 40 -14.67 -14.82 -9.43
C GLY A 40 -15.29 -15.60 -10.59
N THR A 41 -15.48 -15.01 -11.76
CA THR A 41 -15.77 -15.77 -12.99
C THR A 41 -14.59 -16.68 -13.33
N LEU A 42 -13.37 -16.17 -13.12
CA LEU A 42 -12.14 -16.95 -13.09
C LEU A 42 -11.78 -17.23 -11.63
N GLN A 43 -11.70 -18.50 -11.26
CA GLN A 43 -11.48 -18.95 -9.89
C GLN A 43 -10.00 -18.90 -9.50
N VAL A 44 -9.72 -18.67 -8.21
CA VAL A 44 -8.34 -18.76 -7.71
C VAL A 44 -7.77 -20.15 -7.95
N ASP A 45 -6.49 -20.22 -8.31
CA ASP A 45 -5.76 -21.43 -8.68
C ASP A 45 -6.25 -22.11 -9.98
N GLN A 46 -7.27 -21.57 -10.66
CA GLN A 46 -7.65 -22.00 -12.00
C GLN A 46 -6.50 -21.72 -12.98
N GLN A 47 -6.14 -22.74 -13.76
CA GLN A 47 -5.22 -22.56 -14.88
C GLN A 47 -6.00 -22.02 -16.08
N LEU A 48 -5.53 -20.92 -16.66
CA LEU A 48 -6.06 -20.41 -17.92
C LEU A 48 -5.74 -21.38 -19.07
N PRO A 49 -6.56 -21.40 -20.13
CA PRO A 49 -6.27 -22.16 -21.34
C PRO A 49 -4.87 -21.86 -21.90
N PRO A 50 -4.28 -22.79 -22.67
CA PRO A 50 -3.00 -22.58 -23.35
C PRO A 50 -2.97 -21.29 -24.19
N GLU A 51 -1.78 -20.66 -24.32
CA GLU A 51 -1.61 -19.41 -25.09
C GLU A 51 -2.23 -19.51 -26.50
N ALA A 52 -2.09 -20.65 -27.17
CA ALA A 52 -2.64 -20.87 -28.50
C ALA A 52 -4.17 -20.79 -28.55
N GLU A 53 -4.85 -21.34 -27.54
CA GLU A 53 -6.31 -21.29 -27.44
C GLU A 53 -6.78 -19.88 -27.07
N LEU A 54 -6.10 -19.20 -26.14
CA LEU A 54 -6.41 -17.83 -25.77
C LEU A 54 -6.22 -16.83 -26.93
N MET A 55 -5.19 -17.03 -27.76
CA MET A 55 -4.98 -16.22 -28.97
C MET A 55 -6.15 -16.33 -29.94
N VAL A 56 -6.67 -17.55 -30.13
CA VAL A 56 -7.85 -17.80 -30.99
C VAL A 56 -9.12 -17.25 -30.35
N ALA A 57 -9.32 -17.49 -29.05
CA ALA A 57 -10.52 -17.08 -28.33
C ALA A 57 -10.68 -15.55 -28.23
N PHE A 58 -9.57 -14.82 -28.07
CA PHE A 58 -9.59 -13.35 -27.96
C PHE A 58 -9.27 -12.64 -29.28
N ASP A 59 -8.96 -13.38 -30.35
CA ASP A 59 -8.52 -12.84 -31.64
C ASP A 59 -7.37 -11.82 -31.50
N VAL A 60 -6.31 -12.23 -30.79
CA VAL A 60 -5.14 -11.38 -30.53
C VAL A 60 -3.84 -12.04 -30.95
N SER A 61 -2.87 -11.20 -31.32
CA SER A 61 -1.50 -11.66 -31.56
C SER A 61 -0.88 -12.25 -30.29
N ARG A 62 0.12 -13.13 -30.47
CA ARG A 62 0.91 -13.69 -29.36
C ARG A 62 1.54 -12.60 -28.49
N ASP A 63 2.01 -11.52 -29.12
CA ASP A 63 2.66 -10.42 -28.39
C ASP A 63 1.65 -9.64 -27.54
N THR A 64 0.46 -9.40 -28.09
CA THR A 64 -0.66 -8.78 -27.35
C THR A 64 -1.10 -9.64 -26.17
N LEU A 65 -1.25 -10.96 -26.36
CA LEU A 65 -1.60 -11.88 -25.28
C LEU A 65 -0.53 -11.91 -24.19
N ARG A 66 0.75 -12.01 -24.57
CA ARG A 66 1.85 -12.03 -23.60
C ARG A 66 1.94 -10.72 -22.83
N GLU A 67 1.69 -9.59 -23.48
CA GLU A 67 1.61 -8.30 -22.80
C GLU A 67 0.44 -8.23 -21.82
N THR A 68 -0.73 -8.74 -22.22
CA THR A 68 -1.90 -8.87 -21.35
C THR A 68 -1.59 -9.69 -20.10
N LEU A 69 -1.01 -10.87 -20.28
CA LEU A 69 -0.64 -11.77 -19.18
C LEU A 69 0.43 -11.13 -18.28
N ARG A 70 1.37 -10.36 -18.83
CA ARG A 70 2.36 -9.59 -18.05
C ARG A 70 1.72 -8.53 -17.18
N ILE A 71 0.75 -7.77 -17.71
CA ILE A 71 0.03 -6.75 -16.93
C ILE A 71 -0.66 -7.41 -15.73
N LEU A 72 -1.37 -8.52 -15.95
CA LEU A 72 -2.07 -9.25 -14.90
C LEU A 72 -1.11 -9.91 -13.89
N GLU A 73 0.03 -10.44 -14.35
CA GLU A 73 1.07 -11.00 -13.49
C GLU A 73 1.70 -9.90 -12.61
N ALA A 74 1.98 -8.71 -13.16
CA ALA A 74 2.47 -7.56 -12.41
C ALA A 74 1.47 -7.06 -11.35
N GLN A 75 0.17 -7.17 -11.63
CA GLN A 75 -0.91 -6.88 -10.69
C GLN A 75 -1.15 -7.99 -9.65
N SER A 76 -0.30 -9.03 -9.63
CA SER A 76 -0.46 -10.23 -8.78
C SER A 76 -1.80 -10.96 -8.98
N LEU A 77 -2.42 -10.82 -10.16
CA LEU A 77 -3.66 -11.51 -10.54
C LEU A 77 -3.39 -12.84 -11.25
N LEU A 78 -2.17 -13.07 -11.73
CA LEU A 78 -1.73 -14.32 -12.33
C LEU A 78 -0.35 -14.73 -11.79
N ASP A 79 -0.07 -16.04 -11.82
CA ASP A 79 1.25 -16.63 -11.67
C ASP A 79 1.56 -17.45 -12.94
N ILE A 80 2.60 -17.08 -13.69
CA ILE A 80 2.94 -17.79 -14.94
C ILE A 80 3.93 -18.92 -14.63
N ARG A 81 3.44 -20.16 -14.68
CA ARG A 81 4.27 -21.37 -14.50
C ARG A 81 4.87 -21.81 -15.85
N ARG A 82 6.19 -21.94 -15.94
CA ARG A 82 6.87 -22.45 -17.16
C ARG A 82 7.12 -23.95 -17.06
N GLY A 83 7.06 -24.67 -18.20
CA GLY A 83 7.34 -26.11 -18.30
C GLY A 83 6.21 -26.91 -18.96
N ARG A 84 6.38 -28.23 -19.14
CA ARG A 84 5.30 -29.14 -19.59
C ARG A 84 4.18 -29.12 -18.54
N GLY A 85 2.96 -28.76 -18.95
CA GLY A 85 1.82 -28.54 -18.05
C GLY A 85 1.81 -27.17 -17.36
N GLY A 86 2.75 -26.28 -17.68
CA GLY A 86 2.75 -24.88 -17.24
C GLY A 86 1.65 -24.04 -17.90
N GLY A 87 1.45 -22.82 -17.40
CA GLY A 87 0.42 -21.90 -17.87
C GLY A 87 0.21 -20.74 -16.90
N ALA A 88 -0.62 -19.79 -17.29
CA ALA A 88 -1.05 -18.73 -16.40
C ALA A 88 -2.07 -19.29 -15.40
N VAL A 89 -1.81 -19.11 -14.11
CA VAL A 89 -2.68 -19.57 -13.01
C VAL A 89 -3.25 -18.36 -12.29
N VAL A 90 -4.56 -18.34 -12.10
CA VAL A 90 -5.27 -17.24 -11.46
C VAL A 90 -4.90 -17.10 -9.99
N ARG A 91 -4.63 -15.87 -9.58
CA ARG A 91 -4.34 -15.46 -8.21
C ARG A 91 -5.26 -14.32 -7.80
N ARG A 92 -5.46 -14.16 -6.50
CA ARG A 92 -6.06 -12.94 -5.94
C ARG A 92 -4.98 -12.14 -5.20
N PRO A 93 -4.87 -10.83 -5.45
CA PRO A 93 -3.90 -10.00 -4.77
C PRO A 93 -4.25 -9.91 -3.29
N GLY A 94 -3.28 -10.19 -2.44
CA GLY A 94 -3.37 -10.07 -0.99
C GLY A 94 -2.63 -8.84 -0.48
N LEU A 95 -2.79 -8.55 0.81
CA LEU A 95 -2.10 -7.43 1.49
C LEU A 95 -0.58 -7.46 1.26
N SER A 96 0.01 -8.65 1.23
CA SER A 96 1.46 -8.84 1.03
C SER A 96 2.00 -8.25 -0.27
N SER A 97 1.20 -8.23 -1.35
CA SER A 97 1.61 -7.67 -2.65
C SER A 97 1.78 -6.16 -2.56
N ALA A 98 0.78 -5.45 -2.02
CA ALA A 98 0.86 -3.99 -1.83
C ALA A 98 1.86 -3.62 -0.72
N SER A 99 1.90 -4.38 0.38
CA SER A 99 2.74 -4.09 1.54
C SER A 99 4.22 -4.10 1.19
N SER A 100 4.68 -5.02 0.34
CA SER A 100 6.11 -5.11 -0.01
C SER A 100 6.59 -3.86 -0.76
N TYR A 101 5.78 -3.35 -1.70
CA TYR A 101 6.09 -2.14 -2.46
C TYR A 101 6.01 -0.88 -1.58
N ILE A 102 4.96 -0.79 -0.75
CA ILE A 102 4.78 0.33 0.19
C ILE A 102 5.91 0.36 1.22
N ALA A 103 6.35 -0.78 1.72
CA ALA A 103 7.44 -0.84 2.68
C ALA A 103 8.78 -0.31 2.09
N LEU A 104 9.07 -0.61 0.82
CA LEU A 104 10.22 -0.02 0.13
C LEU A 104 10.10 1.50 0.01
N LEU A 105 8.94 1.98 -0.41
CA LEU A 105 8.65 3.40 -0.53
C LEU A 105 8.85 4.10 0.83
N LEU A 106 8.36 3.51 1.92
CA LEU A 106 8.53 4.03 3.26
C LEU A 106 10.01 4.06 3.68
N GLN A 107 10.78 3.01 3.41
CA GLN A 107 12.21 2.97 3.72
C GLN A 107 12.98 4.07 2.97
N LEU A 108 12.73 4.23 1.67
CA LEU A 108 13.36 5.27 0.84
C LEU A 108 12.98 6.69 1.27
N ARG A 109 11.78 6.88 1.84
CA ARG A 109 11.33 8.14 2.44
C ARG A 109 11.92 8.37 3.86
N GLY A 110 12.82 7.50 4.33
CA GLY A 110 13.42 7.60 5.67
C GLY A 110 12.42 7.37 6.79
N THR A 111 11.35 6.59 6.54
CA THR A 111 10.36 6.24 7.57
C THR A 111 11.04 5.47 8.68
N THR A 112 10.89 5.90 9.92
CA THR A 112 11.44 5.22 11.09
C THR A 112 10.40 4.29 11.70
N ILE A 113 10.85 3.39 12.58
CA ILE A 113 9.94 2.56 13.36
C ILE A 113 8.97 3.45 14.19
N GLY A 114 9.46 4.57 14.74
CA GLY A 114 8.61 5.53 15.45
C GLY A 114 7.55 6.19 14.56
N HIS A 115 7.90 6.52 13.31
CA HIS A 115 6.91 7.01 12.34
C HIS A 115 5.84 5.95 12.05
N LEU A 116 6.24 4.68 11.89
CA LEU A 116 5.30 3.59 11.65
C LEU A 116 4.34 3.38 12.83
N GLU A 117 4.84 3.38 14.06
CA GLU A 117 4.03 3.24 15.29
C GLU A 117 3.04 4.40 15.47
N GLU A 118 3.48 5.64 15.19
CA GLU A 118 2.58 6.80 15.21
C GLU A 118 1.49 6.68 14.15
N ALA A 119 1.84 6.26 12.93
CA ALA A 119 0.85 6.07 11.86
C ALA A 119 -0.21 5.04 12.25
N ARG A 120 0.20 3.92 12.87
CA ARG A 120 -0.72 2.93 13.44
C ARG A 120 -1.60 3.52 14.54
N SER A 121 -1.03 4.34 15.43
CA SER A 121 -1.75 5.02 16.52
C SER A 121 -2.82 6.00 16.03
N VAL A 122 -2.65 6.57 14.83
CA VAL A 122 -3.66 7.42 14.19
C VAL A 122 -4.78 6.60 13.53
N LEU A 123 -4.42 5.51 12.85
CA LEU A 123 -5.33 4.79 11.95
C LEU A 123 -6.08 3.62 12.60
N GLU A 124 -5.39 2.82 13.41
CA GLU A 124 -5.96 1.57 13.95
C GLU A 124 -7.05 1.75 15.02
N PRO A 125 -7.03 2.77 15.91
CA PRO A 125 -8.08 2.90 16.93
C PRO A 125 -9.49 3.07 16.36
N ALA A 126 -9.61 3.61 15.15
CA ALA A 126 -10.89 3.67 14.46
C ALA A 126 -11.43 2.27 14.14
N ALA A 127 -10.58 1.30 13.79
CA ALA A 127 -11.00 -0.07 13.56
C ALA A 127 -11.57 -0.70 14.84
N ALA A 128 -10.86 -0.55 15.96
CA ALA A 128 -11.27 -1.07 17.27
C ALA A 128 -12.61 -0.48 17.75
N GLU A 129 -12.80 0.82 17.58
CA GLU A 129 -14.06 1.50 17.85
C GLU A 129 -15.22 0.92 17.02
N GLN A 130 -15.01 0.72 15.70
CA GLN A 130 -16.04 0.14 14.84
C GLN A 130 -16.35 -1.32 15.19
N VAL A 131 -15.35 -2.10 15.60
CA VAL A 131 -15.56 -3.46 16.13
C VAL A 131 -16.49 -3.40 17.34
N ALA A 132 -16.17 -2.61 18.35
CA ALA A 132 -17.00 -2.55 19.56
C ALA A 132 -18.45 -2.11 19.27
N LEU A 133 -18.66 -1.21 18.31
CA LEU A 133 -20.00 -0.71 17.98
C LEU A 133 -20.85 -1.70 17.16
N ARG A 134 -20.23 -2.60 16.39
CA ARG A 134 -20.93 -3.38 15.35
C ARG A 134 -20.78 -4.89 15.46
N LEU A 135 -19.80 -5.39 16.21
CA LEU A 135 -19.50 -6.81 16.26
C LEU A 135 -20.63 -7.58 16.95
N GLY A 136 -21.06 -8.68 16.32
CA GLY A 136 -21.99 -9.63 16.90
C GLY A 136 -21.30 -10.62 17.85
N GLU A 137 -22.09 -11.40 18.57
CA GLU A 137 -21.59 -12.41 19.54
C GLU A 137 -20.60 -13.38 18.90
N GLU A 138 -20.89 -13.94 17.72
CA GLU A 138 -19.99 -14.88 17.03
C GLU A 138 -18.61 -14.28 16.74
N GLY A 139 -18.59 -13.00 16.33
CA GLY A 139 -17.33 -12.29 16.09
C GLY A 139 -16.58 -12.03 17.38
N LEU A 140 -17.29 -11.71 18.46
CA LEU A 140 -16.68 -11.49 19.78
C LEU A 140 -16.08 -12.80 20.32
N ASP A 141 -16.81 -13.90 20.22
CA ASP A 141 -16.33 -15.24 20.59
C ASP A 141 -15.07 -15.63 19.81
N HIS A 142 -15.03 -15.31 18.50
CA HIS A 142 -13.84 -15.52 17.69
C HIS A 142 -12.63 -14.72 18.22
N LEU A 143 -12.82 -13.43 18.53
CA LEU A 143 -11.74 -12.61 19.09
C LEU A 143 -11.31 -13.08 20.47
N VAL A 144 -12.24 -13.56 21.32
CA VAL A 144 -11.92 -14.15 22.62
C VAL A 144 -11.05 -15.40 22.44
N ALA A 145 -11.40 -16.30 21.52
CA ALA A 145 -10.59 -17.48 21.24
C ALA A 145 -9.18 -17.14 20.73
N LEU A 146 -9.04 -16.11 19.90
CA LEU A 146 -7.73 -15.61 19.47
C LEU A 146 -6.93 -15.04 20.65
N HIS A 147 -7.58 -14.30 21.55
CA HIS A 147 -6.95 -13.76 22.74
C HIS A 147 -6.49 -14.86 23.71
N ASP A 148 -7.26 -15.93 23.87
CA ASP A 148 -6.85 -17.09 24.67
C ASP A 148 -5.58 -17.75 24.11
N ASN A 149 -5.43 -17.79 22.78
CA ASN A 149 -4.20 -18.27 22.15
C ASN A 149 -3.00 -17.35 22.43
N GLU A 150 -3.19 -16.03 22.48
CA GLU A 150 -2.14 -15.08 22.89
C GLU A 150 -1.67 -15.35 24.31
N ARG A 151 -2.63 -15.52 25.24
CA ARG A 151 -2.35 -15.80 26.65
C ARG A 151 -1.60 -17.13 26.82
N ALA A 152 -1.98 -18.15 26.06
CA ALA A 152 -1.30 -19.44 26.06
C ALA A 152 0.14 -19.35 25.51
N ALA A 153 0.42 -18.38 24.64
CA ALA A 153 1.70 -18.19 23.99
C ALA A 153 2.68 -17.27 24.76
N GLU A 154 2.29 -16.67 25.90
CA GLU A 154 3.11 -15.67 26.64
C GLU A 154 4.55 -16.11 26.96
N GLY A 155 4.80 -17.42 27.09
CA GLY A 155 6.11 -18.00 27.38
C GLY A 155 7.02 -18.22 26.16
N ASP A 156 6.51 -18.10 24.94
CA ASP A 156 7.26 -18.22 23.70
C ASP A 156 7.12 -16.91 22.90
N PRO A 157 8.18 -16.07 22.85
CA PRO A 157 8.12 -14.78 22.16
C PRO A 157 7.63 -14.88 20.72
N LEU A 158 8.10 -15.87 19.96
CA LEU A 158 7.75 -16.01 18.55
C LEU A 158 6.29 -16.40 18.39
N ALA A 159 5.84 -17.41 19.15
CA ALA A 159 4.44 -17.81 19.17
C ALA A 159 3.53 -16.66 19.62
N PHE A 160 3.94 -15.89 20.63
CA PHE A 160 3.20 -14.73 21.14
C PHE A 160 3.04 -13.64 20.07
N VAL A 161 4.13 -13.25 19.40
CA VAL A 161 4.07 -12.23 18.33
C VAL A 161 3.19 -12.70 17.16
N THR A 162 3.24 -13.99 16.82
CA THR A 162 2.37 -14.57 15.80
C THR A 162 0.90 -14.55 16.24
N ALA A 163 0.59 -14.94 17.48
CA ALA A 163 -0.76 -14.87 18.04
C ALA A 163 -1.30 -13.43 18.07
N VAL A 164 -0.49 -12.48 18.55
CA VAL A 164 -0.82 -11.04 18.57
C VAL A 164 -1.12 -10.55 17.17
N SER A 165 -0.25 -10.84 16.20
CA SER A 165 -0.46 -10.46 14.80
C SER A 165 -1.77 -11.03 14.22
N THR A 166 -2.19 -12.21 14.67
CA THR A 166 -3.42 -12.87 14.22
C THR A 166 -4.67 -12.22 14.82
N PHE A 167 -4.68 -11.96 16.13
CA PHE A 167 -5.75 -11.23 16.82
C PHE A 167 -5.93 -9.83 16.23
N ASP A 168 -4.82 -9.12 16.09
CA ASP A 168 -4.71 -7.82 15.47
C ASP A 168 -5.34 -7.78 14.07
N GLN A 169 -4.97 -8.73 13.21
CA GLN A 169 -5.54 -8.82 11.88
C GLN A 169 -7.07 -9.05 11.96
N ALA A 170 -7.52 -9.94 12.83
CA ALA A 170 -8.95 -10.22 13.02
C ALA A 170 -9.75 -8.99 13.45
N VAL A 171 -9.24 -8.18 14.39
CA VAL A 171 -9.89 -6.92 14.80
C VAL A 171 -10.10 -5.99 13.60
N THR A 172 -9.11 -5.85 12.72
CA THR A 172 -9.26 -4.97 11.55
C THR A 172 -10.23 -5.53 10.50
N GLU A 173 -10.21 -6.83 10.25
CA GLU A 173 -11.15 -7.50 9.32
C GLU A 173 -12.59 -7.46 9.85
N LEU A 174 -12.77 -7.52 11.17
CA LEU A 174 -14.08 -7.50 11.85
C LEU A 174 -14.61 -6.08 12.12
N SER A 175 -13.88 -5.03 11.73
CA SER A 175 -14.31 -3.63 11.90
C SER A 175 -15.56 -3.27 11.09
N GLY A 176 -15.98 -4.13 10.17
CA GLY A 176 -17.12 -3.90 9.29
C GLY A 176 -16.86 -2.88 8.18
N ASN A 177 -15.61 -2.42 8.01
CA ASN A 177 -15.20 -1.58 6.90
C ASN A 177 -13.96 -2.17 6.21
N ARG A 178 -14.14 -2.61 4.96
CA ARG A 178 -13.09 -3.33 4.21
C ARG A 178 -11.91 -2.43 3.82
N SER A 179 -12.13 -1.13 3.67
CA SER A 179 -11.06 -0.16 3.40
C SER A 179 -10.16 0.04 4.59
N ILE A 180 -10.73 0.17 5.79
CA ILE A 180 -9.96 0.20 7.05
C ILE A 180 -9.10 -1.06 7.13
N ALA A 181 -9.70 -2.24 6.97
CA ALA A 181 -8.99 -3.51 7.03
C ALA A 181 -7.78 -3.59 6.08
N VAL A 182 -7.91 -3.08 4.85
CA VAL A 182 -6.80 -3.06 3.88
C VAL A 182 -5.71 -2.07 4.28
N ILE A 183 -6.08 -0.82 4.59
CA ILE A 183 -5.12 0.25 4.86
C ILE A 183 -4.34 -0.04 6.14
N THR A 184 -5.03 -0.40 7.22
CA THR A 184 -4.37 -0.78 8.48
C THR A 184 -3.61 -2.09 8.31
N GLY A 185 -4.19 -3.08 7.61
CA GLY A 185 -3.56 -4.38 7.36
C GLY A 185 -2.22 -4.26 6.64
N ILE A 186 -2.08 -3.34 5.68
CA ILE A 186 -0.79 -3.07 5.03
C ILE A 186 0.26 -2.62 6.04
N LEU A 187 -0.03 -1.62 6.89
CA LEU A 187 0.92 -1.14 7.89
C LEU A 187 1.25 -2.22 8.93
N ARG A 188 0.29 -3.07 9.28
CA ARG A 188 0.49 -4.20 10.20
C ARG A 188 1.42 -5.26 9.63
N VAL A 189 1.30 -5.61 8.35
CA VAL A 189 2.23 -6.54 7.68
C VAL A 189 3.66 -5.99 7.74
N ILE A 190 3.83 -4.68 7.53
CA ILE A 190 5.13 -4.00 7.60
C ILE A 190 5.66 -4.03 9.05
N HIS A 191 4.83 -3.65 10.01
CA HIS A 191 5.15 -3.64 11.44
C HIS A 191 5.53 -5.03 11.95
N ALA A 192 4.75 -6.06 11.65
CA ALA A 192 5.03 -7.44 12.05
C ALA A 192 6.41 -7.87 11.56
N GLY A 193 6.78 -7.51 10.33
CA GLY A 193 8.13 -7.75 9.79
C GLY A 193 9.24 -7.11 10.63
N GLN A 194 9.03 -5.89 11.14
CA GLN A 194 9.98 -5.21 12.03
C GLN A 194 10.05 -5.86 13.42
N VAL A 195 8.91 -6.32 13.96
CA VAL A 195 8.86 -7.03 15.24
C VAL A 195 9.58 -8.37 15.16
N TYR A 196 9.32 -9.17 14.11
CA TYR A 196 10.00 -10.45 13.90
C TYR A 196 11.51 -10.28 13.78
N ALA A 197 11.99 -9.25 13.08
CA ALA A 197 13.42 -8.96 12.98
C ALA A 197 14.05 -8.54 14.33
N ALA A 198 13.25 -8.00 15.26
CA ALA A 198 13.71 -7.53 16.55
C ALA A 198 13.59 -8.58 17.67
N ILE A 199 12.94 -9.72 17.44
CA ILE A 199 12.51 -10.63 18.51
C ILE A 199 13.68 -11.19 19.33
N ASP A 200 14.77 -11.59 18.66
CA ASP A 200 15.97 -12.17 19.29
C ASP A 200 16.76 -11.16 20.12
N THR A 201 16.42 -9.87 20.03
CA THR A 201 17.13 -8.80 20.72
C THR A 201 16.47 -8.39 22.04
N LEU A 202 15.30 -8.92 22.34
CA LEU A 202 14.58 -8.72 23.59
C LEU A 202 15.01 -9.82 24.58
N GLY A 203 15.58 -9.43 25.71
CA GLY A 203 15.91 -10.39 26.77
C GLY A 203 14.62 -11.00 27.37
N PRO A 204 14.64 -12.26 27.83
CA PRO A 204 13.43 -12.99 28.23
C PRO A 204 12.55 -12.26 29.27
N PRO A 205 13.07 -11.67 30.37
CA PRO A 205 12.24 -10.99 31.37
C PRO A 205 11.53 -9.73 30.86
N SER A 206 12.04 -9.13 29.78
CA SER A 206 11.40 -7.96 29.15
C SER A 206 10.34 -8.39 28.15
N ALA A 207 10.58 -9.46 27.40
CA ALA A 207 9.59 -10.03 26.48
C ALA A 207 8.31 -10.45 27.22
N GLU A 208 8.44 -11.22 28.31
CA GLU A 208 7.29 -11.66 29.11
C GLU A 208 6.48 -10.49 29.71
N ARG A 209 7.15 -9.46 30.24
CA ARG A 209 6.46 -8.30 30.82
C ARG A 209 5.66 -7.55 29.76
N ILE A 210 6.19 -7.46 28.55
CA ILE A 210 5.51 -6.82 27.43
C ILE A 210 4.34 -7.68 26.97
N ALA A 211 4.55 -9.00 26.85
CA ALA A 211 3.49 -9.94 26.49
C ALA A 211 2.29 -9.83 27.44
N ARG A 212 2.52 -9.86 28.76
CA ARG A 212 1.46 -9.68 29.77
C ARG A 212 0.70 -8.36 29.64
N ARG A 213 1.39 -7.26 29.29
CA ARG A 213 0.75 -5.94 29.11
C ARG A 213 -0.07 -5.88 27.83
N VAL A 214 0.43 -6.45 26.74
CA VAL A 214 -0.30 -6.55 25.47
C VAL A 214 -1.56 -7.39 25.66
N ALA A 215 -1.43 -8.57 26.26
CA ALA A 215 -2.57 -9.43 26.56
C ALA A 215 -3.59 -8.72 27.47
N ALA A 216 -3.16 -8.01 28.52
CA ALA A 216 -4.06 -7.24 29.37
C ALA A 216 -4.84 -6.17 28.58
N ALA A 217 -4.17 -5.42 27.70
CA ALA A 217 -4.81 -4.38 26.89
C ALA A 217 -5.80 -4.97 25.87
N HIS A 218 -5.50 -6.12 25.27
CA HIS A 218 -6.46 -6.85 24.43
C HIS A 218 -7.69 -7.31 25.21
N GLY A 219 -7.49 -7.77 26.46
CA GLY A 219 -8.59 -8.09 27.38
C GLY A 219 -9.48 -6.89 27.71
N GLU A 220 -8.90 -5.71 27.95
CA GLU A 220 -9.63 -4.46 28.17
C GLU A 220 -10.46 -4.06 26.93
N PHE A 221 -9.87 -4.18 25.75
CA PHE A 221 -10.57 -3.97 24.48
C PHE A 221 -11.76 -4.93 24.32
N LEU A 222 -11.59 -6.22 24.58
CA LEU A 222 -12.68 -7.21 24.51
C LEU A 222 -13.78 -6.90 25.53
N ALA A 223 -13.43 -6.44 26.72
CA ALA A 223 -14.40 -6.02 27.71
C ALA A 223 -15.22 -4.81 27.24
N ALA A 224 -14.58 -3.83 26.60
CA ALA A 224 -15.27 -2.69 26.00
C ALA A 224 -16.16 -3.12 24.82
N ALA A 225 -15.68 -4.00 23.94
CA ALA A 225 -16.44 -4.55 22.83
C ALA A 225 -17.70 -5.30 23.32
N ARG A 226 -17.60 -6.10 24.39
CA ARG A 226 -18.75 -6.78 25.01
C ARG A 226 -19.81 -5.81 25.52
N ARG A 227 -19.41 -4.63 26.01
CA ARG A 227 -20.33 -3.55 26.45
C ARG A 227 -20.82 -2.67 25.31
N ARG A 228 -20.35 -2.91 24.07
CA ARG A 228 -20.54 -2.04 22.91
C ARG A 228 -20.10 -0.60 23.13
N ASP A 229 -19.04 -0.43 23.91
CA ASP A 229 -18.49 0.86 24.28
C ASP A 229 -17.35 1.22 23.31
N GLY A 230 -17.70 1.93 22.23
CA GLY A 230 -16.75 2.33 21.19
C GLY A 230 -15.63 3.23 21.71
N ALA A 231 -15.93 4.16 22.63
CA ALA A 231 -14.95 5.08 23.18
C ALA A 231 -13.92 4.34 24.07
N ALA A 232 -14.39 3.47 24.96
CA ALA A 232 -13.50 2.65 25.79
C ALA A 232 -12.67 1.67 24.94
N ALA A 233 -13.24 1.11 23.87
CA ALA A 233 -12.52 0.23 22.96
C ALA A 233 -11.40 0.98 22.22
N ARG A 234 -11.68 2.20 21.77
CA ARG A 234 -10.69 3.09 21.15
C ARG A 234 -9.53 3.38 22.11
N GLU A 235 -9.84 3.72 23.36
CA GLU A 235 -8.84 4.03 24.39
C GLU A 235 -7.97 2.81 24.73
N ALA A 236 -8.58 1.64 24.96
CA ALA A 236 -7.87 0.39 25.21
C ALA A 236 -6.91 0.05 24.04
N TRP A 237 -7.37 0.22 22.80
CA TRP A 237 -6.54 0.01 21.62
C TRP A 237 -5.38 1.00 21.52
N SER A 238 -5.61 2.28 21.81
CA SER A 238 -4.55 3.29 21.86
C SER A 238 -3.51 2.99 22.94
N SER A 239 -3.94 2.50 24.11
CA SER A 239 -3.04 2.07 25.20
C SER A 239 -2.18 0.86 24.79
N TYR A 240 -2.78 -0.11 24.09
CA TYR A 240 -2.07 -1.24 23.47
C TYR A 240 -0.97 -0.75 22.51
N LEU A 241 -1.32 0.11 21.54
CA LEU A 241 -0.37 0.61 20.55
C LEU A 241 0.78 1.39 21.19
N LEU A 242 0.50 2.19 22.22
CA LEU A 242 1.56 2.87 22.97
C LEU A 242 2.50 1.89 23.68
N THR A 243 1.97 0.76 24.17
CA THR A 243 2.77 -0.31 24.79
C THR A 243 3.64 -1.02 23.77
N SER A 244 3.08 -1.39 22.61
CA SER A 244 3.81 -1.92 21.44
C SER A 244 4.93 -0.96 20.99
N ALA A 245 4.61 0.32 20.85
CA ALA A 245 5.56 1.33 20.41
C ALA A 245 6.75 1.46 21.38
N ARG A 246 6.50 1.38 22.69
CA ARG A 246 7.57 1.41 23.71
C ARG A 246 8.48 0.18 23.66
N GLN A 247 7.95 -1.00 23.32
CA GLN A 247 8.77 -2.21 23.10
C GLN A 247 9.77 -1.98 21.98
N LEU A 248 9.31 -1.44 20.85
CA LEU A 248 10.15 -1.20 19.69
C LEU A 248 11.01 0.06 19.84
N ALA A 249 10.59 1.08 20.59
CA ALA A 249 11.37 2.30 20.80
C ALA A 249 12.49 2.14 21.85
N GLY A 250 12.40 1.13 22.71
CA GLY A 250 13.46 0.81 23.68
C GLY A 250 14.83 0.67 23.00
N ARG A 251 15.87 1.26 23.61
CA ARG A 251 17.26 1.30 23.10
C ARG A 251 17.49 2.17 21.85
N GLY A 252 16.66 3.19 21.60
CA GLY A 252 16.89 4.19 20.53
C GLY A 252 16.40 3.75 19.14
N ARG A 253 15.79 2.58 19.05
CA ARG A 253 15.28 1.98 17.80
C ARG A 253 14.13 2.72 17.15
N GLY A 254 13.38 3.52 17.91
CA GLY A 254 12.32 4.35 17.33
C GLY A 254 12.82 5.31 16.25
N ARG A 255 14.11 5.69 16.27
CA ARG A 255 14.75 6.52 15.25
C ARG A 255 15.38 5.73 14.11
N GLN A 256 15.44 4.40 14.21
CA GLN A 256 15.97 3.56 13.14
C GLN A 256 15.00 3.59 11.97
N PRO A 257 15.49 3.75 10.73
CA PRO A 257 14.70 3.49 9.54
C PRO A 257 14.08 2.10 9.61
N ILE A 258 12.87 1.94 9.09
CA ILE A 258 12.35 0.60 8.82
C ILE A 258 13.30 -0.08 7.83
N ASP A 259 13.49 -1.39 7.99
CA ASP A 259 14.33 -2.17 7.10
C ASP A 259 13.56 -3.36 6.53
N VAL A 260 13.42 -3.39 5.21
CA VAL A 260 12.74 -4.45 4.48
C VAL A 260 13.71 -5.42 3.81
N ALA A 261 15.01 -5.08 3.75
CA ALA A 261 16.01 -5.88 3.06
C ALA A 261 16.21 -7.27 3.69
N PRO A 262 16.27 -7.44 5.03
CA PRO A 262 16.35 -8.76 5.67
C PRO A 262 15.15 -9.64 5.32
N LEU A 263 13.94 -9.07 5.28
CA LEU A 263 12.72 -9.80 4.92
C LEU A 263 12.75 -10.29 3.47
N TRP A 264 13.26 -9.48 2.55
CA TRP A 264 13.38 -9.89 1.15
C TRP A 264 14.47 -10.92 0.92
N ARG A 265 15.62 -10.79 1.58
CA ARG A 265 16.68 -11.81 1.55
C ARG A 265 16.16 -13.13 2.12
N ALA A 266 15.43 -13.09 3.23
CA ALA A 266 14.81 -14.29 3.82
C ALA A 266 13.71 -14.90 2.93
N ARG A 267 12.83 -14.09 2.32
CA ARG A 267 11.80 -14.57 1.39
C ARG A 267 12.38 -15.15 0.11
N ALA A 268 13.44 -14.54 -0.43
CA ALA A 268 14.20 -15.08 -1.55
C ALA A 268 14.71 -16.51 -1.27
N GLY A 269 15.13 -16.77 -0.02
CA GLY A 269 15.50 -18.11 0.43
C GLY A 269 14.33 -19.08 0.65
N ARG A 270 13.09 -18.58 0.83
CA ARG A 270 11.89 -19.35 1.26
C ARG A 270 10.74 -19.44 0.22
N ALA A 271 10.95 -19.16 -1.07
CA ALA A 271 9.89 -19.19 -2.08
C ALA A 271 9.05 -20.51 -2.06
N PRO A 272 7.72 -20.44 -2.30
CA PRO A 272 6.75 -21.39 -1.79
C PRO A 272 6.98 -22.79 -2.35
N GLU A 273 7.12 -23.76 -1.45
CA GLU A 273 6.82 -25.15 -1.79
C GLU A 273 5.34 -25.19 -2.18
N ALA A 274 5.07 -25.80 -3.33
CA ALA A 274 3.71 -26.06 -3.78
C ALA A 274 2.93 -26.70 -2.61
N ALA A 275 1.78 -26.12 -2.26
CA ALA A 275 0.89 -26.67 -1.25
C ALA A 275 0.70 -28.18 -1.50
N GLY A 276 1.27 -29.00 -0.61
CA GLY A 276 1.44 -30.41 -0.89
C GLY A 276 2.06 -31.19 0.26
N ARG A 277 1.20 -31.53 1.23
CA ARG A 277 1.28 -32.58 2.28
C ARG A 277 1.85 -32.18 3.65
N PRO A 278 1.10 -32.42 4.74
CA PRO A 278 1.62 -32.34 6.10
C PRO A 278 2.41 -33.61 6.44
N GLY A 279 3.57 -33.43 7.09
CA GLY A 279 4.24 -34.49 7.85
C GLY A 279 5.67 -34.78 7.41
N ALA A 280 6.65 -34.16 8.10
CA ALA A 280 7.81 -34.83 8.67
C ALA A 280 8.67 -33.82 9.44
N SER A 281 8.79 -34.06 10.74
CA SER A 281 9.62 -33.34 11.71
C SER A 281 11.11 -33.71 11.63
N GLY A 282 11.97 -32.77 12.03
CA GLY A 282 13.39 -32.97 12.42
C GLY A 282 14.37 -32.33 11.45
N GLY A 283 15.43 -31.60 11.82
CA GLY A 283 16.00 -31.19 13.08
C GLY A 283 17.36 -30.51 12.80
N ALA A 284 17.81 -29.66 13.73
CA ALA A 284 19.19 -29.18 13.98
C ALA A 284 19.91 -28.24 12.97
N GLY A 285 20.15 -27.00 13.45
CA GLY A 285 21.47 -26.36 13.61
C GLY A 285 22.43 -26.23 12.41
N GLY A 286 22.68 -24.98 11.98
CA GLY A 286 23.75 -24.67 11.03
C GLY A 286 24.12 -23.19 11.01
N SER A 287 25.40 -22.92 11.30
CA SER A 287 26.10 -21.64 11.42
C SER A 287 25.91 -20.66 10.25
N VAL A 288 25.81 -19.37 10.59
CA VAL A 288 25.86 -18.23 9.67
C VAL A 288 27.32 -17.97 9.28
N VAL A 289 27.69 -18.24 8.01
CA VAL A 289 28.84 -17.59 7.36
C VAL A 289 28.74 -17.64 5.82
N ASP A 290 28.96 -16.46 5.24
CA ASP A 290 29.39 -16.09 3.88
C ASP A 290 28.49 -16.22 2.64
N GLY A 291 28.35 -15.09 1.93
CA GLY A 291 27.35 -14.80 0.90
C GLY A 291 27.75 -15.22 -0.52
N GLY A 292 27.77 -16.53 -0.78
CA GLY A 292 27.84 -17.07 -2.14
C GLY A 292 26.48 -17.58 -2.62
N PHE A 293 26.01 -17.16 -3.80
CA PHE A 293 24.84 -17.75 -4.49
C PHE A 293 25.07 -19.21 -4.97
N GLY A 294 26.13 -19.87 -4.51
CA GLY A 294 26.60 -21.18 -4.93
C GLY A 294 25.99 -22.34 -4.14
N ALA A 295 24.66 -22.45 -4.06
CA ALA A 295 24.02 -23.71 -3.67
C ALA A 295 23.69 -24.50 -4.95
N ALA A 296 24.55 -25.45 -5.31
CA ALA A 296 24.35 -26.34 -6.45
C ALA A 296 23.04 -27.15 -6.26
N GLY A 297 21.99 -26.76 -6.99
CA GLY A 297 20.71 -27.49 -7.03
C GLY A 297 19.43 -26.67 -6.85
N ALA A 298 19.50 -25.37 -6.56
CA ALA A 298 18.28 -24.56 -6.42
C ALA A 298 17.57 -24.37 -7.79
N PRO A 299 16.24 -24.59 -7.91
CA PRO A 299 15.52 -24.39 -9.16
C PRO A 299 15.67 -22.94 -9.69
N PRO A 300 15.71 -22.72 -11.03
CA PRO A 300 16.04 -21.42 -11.62
C PRO A 300 15.19 -20.24 -11.13
N ARG A 301 13.91 -20.49 -10.79
CA ARG A 301 12.98 -19.48 -10.25
C ARG A 301 13.39 -18.98 -8.85
N ARG A 302 13.93 -19.87 -8.01
CA ARG A 302 14.46 -19.49 -6.67
C ARG A 302 15.66 -18.57 -6.82
N MET A 303 16.57 -18.90 -7.74
CA MET A 303 17.76 -18.09 -8.00
C MET A 303 17.42 -16.71 -8.58
N ALA A 304 16.46 -16.64 -9.52
CA ALA A 304 15.98 -15.36 -10.05
C ALA A 304 15.35 -14.47 -8.96
N SER A 305 14.55 -15.07 -8.07
CA SER A 305 13.94 -14.37 -6.94
C SER A 305 15.00 -13.85 -5.95
N ALA A 306 16.09 -14.60 -5.76
CA ALA A 306 17.21 -14.19 -4.92
C ALA A 306 18.00 -13.02 -5.50
N VAL A 307 18.29 -13.05 -6.81
CA VAL A 307 18.92 -11.92 -7.50
C VAL A 307 18.03 -10.68 -7.45
N ALA A 308 16.72 -10.82 -7.70
CA ALA A 308 15.78 -9.71 -7.57
C ALA A 308 15.75 -9.18 -6.12
N GLY A 309 15.73 -10.07 -5.12
CA GLY A 309 15.79 -9.71 -3.70
C GLY A 309 17.02 -8.87 -3.34
N GLU A 310 18.20 -9.23 -3.85
CA GLU A 310 19.43 -8.46 -3.60
C GLU A 310 19.44 -7.11 -4.33
N ILE A 311 18.91 -7.03 -5.57
CA ILE A 311 18.78 -5.74 -6.25
C ILE A 311 17.79 -4.82 -5.50
N ARG A 312 16.67 -5.35 -4.99
CA ARG A 312 15.77 -4.56 -4.15
C ARG A 312 16.46 -4.06 -2.89
N ALA A 313 17.28 -4.90 -2.26
CA ALA A 313 18.07 -4.48 -1.10
C ALA A 313 19.04 -3.34 -1.44
N ARG A 314 19.72 -3.41 -2.59
CA ARG A 314 20.57 -2.32 -3.10
C ARG A 314 19.80 -1.01 -3.29
N ILE A 315 18.58 -1.07 -3.83
CA ILE A 315 17.71 0.11 -3.96
C ILE A 315 17.34 0.64 -2.58
N ALA A 316 16.85 -0.23 -1.68
CA ALA A 316 16.41 0.14 -0.32
C ALA A 316 17.53 0.77 0.52
N GLU A 317 18.77 0.32 0.32
CA GLU A 317 19.97 0.82 0.99
C GLU A 317 20.55 2.09 0.33
N GLY A 318 19.97 2.55 -0.79
CA GLY A 318 20.44 3.70 -1.55
C GLY A 318 21.73 3.46 -2.34
N ARG A 319 22.15 2.20 -2.51
CA ARG A 319 23.28 1.81 -3.39
C ARG A 319 22.94 1.90 -4.88
N LEU A 320 21.64 1.90 -5.21
CA LEU A 320 21.10 2.14 -6.54
C LEU A 320 20.01 3.21 -6.42
N ALA A 321 20.21 4.35 -7.10
CA ALA A 321 19.31 5.50 -7.09
C ALA A 321 18.35 5.51 -8.29
N ASP A 322 17.31 6.35 -8.23
CA ASP A 322 16.36 6.53 -9.32
C ASP A 322 17.09 7.01 -10.58
N GLY A 323 16.83 6.32 -11.70
CA GLY A 323 17.46 6.62 -12.97
C GLY A 323 18.85 6.01 -13.17
N ASP A 324 19.47 5.40 -12.15
CA ASP A 324 20.73 4.65 -12.31
C ASP A 324 20.57 3.53 -13.33
N ARG A 325 21.65 3.22 -14.05
CA ARG A 325 21.67 2.10 -15.00
C ARG A 325 22.38 0.91 -14.38
N LEU A 326 21.75 -0.25 -14.48
CA LEU A 326 22.39 -1.50 -14.15
C LEU A 326 23.54 -1.80 -15.13
N PRO A 327 24.58 -2.54 -14.69
CA PRO A 327 25.60 -3.07 -15.59
C PRO A 327 25.02 -3.91 -16.73
N SER A 328 25.87 -4.25 -17.70
CA SER A 328 25.44 -5.11 -18.80
C SER A 328 24.96 -6.47 -18.29
N LEU A 329 24.08 -7.15 -19.05
CA LEU A 329 23.61 -8.49 -18.69
C LEU A 329 24.74 -9.51 -18.52
N ALA A 330 25.89 -9.29 -19.18
CA ALA A 330 27.04 -10.18 -19.06
C ALA A 330 27.78 -9.94 -17.74
N ASP A 331 28.02 -8.68 -17.40
CA ASP A 331 28.72 -8.30 -16.16
C ASP A 331 27.88 -8.67 -14.95
N LEU A 332 26.59 -8.34 -14.98
CA LEU A 332 25.66 -8.63 -13.89
C LEU A 332 25.44 -10.13 -13.69
N ALA A 333 25.46 -10.93 -14.78
CA ALA A 333 25.37 -12.38 -14.68
C ALA A 333 26.63 -12.99 -14.04
N THR A 334 27.79 -12.41 -14.34
CA THR A 334 29.07 -12.78 -13.75
C THR A 334 29.11 -12.40 -12.27
N GLU A 335 28.68 -11.19 -11.93
CA GLU A 335 28.61 -10.68 -10.56
C GLU A 335 27.75 -11.57 -9.66
N PHE A 336 26.55 -11.94 -10.11
CA PHE A 336 25.65 -12.80 -9.34
C PHE A 336 25.97 -14.30 -9.46
N GLY A 337 26.91 -14.70 -10.33
CA GLY A 337 27.22 -16.11 -10.58
C GLY A 337 26.05 -16.90 -11.17
N VAL A 338 25.19 -16.28 -11.97
CA VAL A 338 23.96 -16.89 -12.53
C VAL A 338 23.95 -16.92 -14.04
N SER A 339 23.12 -17.79 -14.63
CA SER A 339 22.93 -17.82 -16.08
C SER A 339 22.22 -16.55 -16.59
N ARG A 340 22.52 -16.10 -17.82
CA ARG A 340 21.81 -14.96 -18.46
C ARG A 340 20.29 -15.15 -18.52
N PRO A 341 19.73 -16.35 -18.77
CA PRO A 341 18.30 -16.60 -18.61
C PRO A 341 17.77 -16.34 -17.20
N THR A 342 18.48 -16.79 -16.16
CA THR A 342 18.11 -16.55 -14.75
C THR A 342 18.13 -15.06 -14.41
N LEU A 343 19.16 -14.34 -14.88
CA LEU A 343 19.24 -12.90 -14.67
C LEU A 343 18.11 -12.15 -15.38
N ARG A 344 17.79 -12.51 -16.64
CA ARG A 344 16.67 -11.91 -17.36
C ARG A 344 15.34 -12.12 -16.62
N GLU A 345 15.17 -13.27 -15.98
CA GLU A 345 14.01 -13.52 -15.12
C GLU A 345 14.00 -12.61 -13.89
N ALA A 346 15.14 -12.43 -13.22
CA ALA A 346 15.26 -11.52 -12.08
C ALA A 346 14.93 -10.06 -12.45
N LEU A 347 15.47 -9.58 -13.58
CA LEU A 347 15.17 -8.23 -14.08
C LEU A 347 13.70 -8.08 -14.47
N ARG A 348 13.08 -9.14 -15.00
CA ARG A 348 11.66 -9.14 -15.31
C ARG A 348 10.80 -9.03 -14.05
N ILE A 349 11.17 -9.72 -12.96
CA ILE A 349 10.48 -9.59 -11.67
C ILE A 349 10.53 -8.12 -11.21
N LEU A 350 11.68 -7.47 -11.27
CA LEU A 350 11.85 -6.08 -10.88
C LEU A 350 11.07 -5.10 -11.79
N GLU A 351 11.02 -5.39 -13.09
CA GLU A 351 10.23 -4.60 -14.03
C GLU A 351 8.73 -4.71 -13.74
N MET A 352 8.23 -5.92 -13.45
CA MET A 352 6.83 -6.13 -13.05
C MET A 352 6.48 -5.43 -11.74
N GLU A 353 7.43 -5.35 -10.82
CA GLU A 353 7.30 -4.60 -9.58
C GLU A 353 7.47 -3.08 -9.78
N SER A 354 7.63 -2.61 -11.02
CA SER A 354 7.86 -1.19 -11.34
C SER A 354 9.11 -0.58 -10.68
N LEU A 355 10.11 -1.42 -10.37
CA LEU A 355 11.41 -1.01 -9.81
C LEU A 355 12.51 -0.92 -10.86
N LEU A 356 12.20 -1.36 -12.08
CA LEU A 356 13.12 -1.36 -13.21
C LEU A 356 12.35 -1.01 -14.49
N GLN A 357 12.97 -0.24 -15.38
CA GLN A 357 12.50 0.00 -16.73
C GLN A 357 13.48 -0.62 -17.72
N LEU A 358 13.04 -1.64 -18.46
CA LEU A 358 13.82 -2.19 -19.58
C LEU A 358 13.45 -1.44 -20.86
N ARG A 359 14.46 -0.98 -21.61
CA ARG A 359 14.25 -0.47 -22.98
C ARG A 359 14.52 -1.59 -23.97
N ALA A 360 13.64 -1.74 -24.97
CA ALA A 360 13.84 -2.72 -26.03
C ALA A 360 15.14 -2.43 -26.79
N GLY A 361 16.02 -3.43 -26.90
CA GLY A 361 17.31 -3.31 -27.59
C GLY A 361 18.44 -2.69 -26.79
N ASP A 362 18.24 -2.37 -25.50
CA ASP A 362 19.25 -1.73 -24.67
C ASP A 362 20.35 -2.72 -24.26
N ARG A 363 21.58 -2.47 -24.71
CA ARG A 363 22.78 -3.25 -24.34
C ARG A 363 23.35 -2.82 -22.98
N ALA A 364 22.94 -1.66 -22.47
CA ALA A 364 23.49 -1.02 -21.28
C ALA A 364 22.67 -1.28 -19.99
N GLY A 365 21.99 -2.42 -19.90
CA GLY A 365 21.20 -2.81 -18.73
C GLY A 365 19.88 -2.03 -18.56
N GLY A 366 19.07 -2.44 -17.59
CA GLY A 366 17.83 -1.75 -17.22
C GLY A 366 18.08 -0.48 -16.41
N GLN A 367 17.15 0.48 -16.47
CA GLN A 367 17.18 1.70 -15.65
C GLN A 367 16.38 1.49 -14.37
N ILE A 368 16.95 1.83 -13.21
CA ILE A 368 16.29 1.75 -11.91
C ILE A 368 15.17 2.78 -11.84
N ARG A 369 14.04 2.36 -11.24
CA ARG A 369 12.91 3.23 -10.92
C ARG A 369 12.62 3.15 -9.44
N HIS A 370 12.58 4.29 -8.76
CA HIS A 370 12.14 4.33 -7.37
C HIS A 370 10.62 4.13 -7.26
N PRO A 371 10.14 3.56 -6.15
CA PRO A 371 8.72 3.46 -5.88
C PRO A 371 8.00 4.81 -5.89
N SER A 372 6.77 4.82 -6.38
CA SER A 372 5.90 5.99 -6.35
C SER A 372 4.58 5.70 -5.63
N THR A 373 3.94 6.73 -5.08
CA THR A 373 2.62 6.57 -4.46
C THR A 373 1.51 6.26 -5.45
N GLN A 374 1.68 6.61 -6.72
CA GLN A 374 0.75 6.24 -7.79
C GLN A 374 0.72 4.72 -7.99
N VAL A 375 1.89 4.07 -8.12
CA VAL A 375 1.98 2.61 -8.25
C VAL A 375 1.54 1.92 -6.96
N ALA A 376 1.91 2.46 -5.80
CA ALA A 376 1.45 1.95 -4.52
C ALA A 376 -0.09 2.00 -4.40
N ALA A 377 -0.71 3.08 -4.87
CA ALA A 377 -2.16 3.22 -4.91
C ALA A 377 -2.82 2.27 -5.90
N HIS A 378 -2.20 1.99 -7.03
CA HIS A 378 -2.68 0.99 -7.98
C HIS A 378 -2.69 -0.42 -7.37
N LEU A 379 -1.60 -0.80 -6.69
CA LEU A 379 -1.49 -2.09 -6.01
C LEU A 379 -2.50 -2.20 -4.84
N ALA A 380 -2.60 -1.15 -4.02
CA ALA A 380 -3.59 -1.09 -2.95
C ALA A 380 -5.03 -1.13 -3.50
N GLY A 381 -5.30 -0.39 -4.59
CA GLY A 381 -6.57 -0.38 -5.32
C GLY A 381 -6.96 -1.77 -5.81
N THR A 382 -6.03 -2.53 -6.36
CA THR A 382 -6.28 -3.91 -6.79
C THR A 382 -6.67 -4.81 -5.60
N VAL A 383 -6.05 -4.61 -4.42
CA VAL A 383 -6.43 -5.34 -3.19
C VAL A 383 -7.82 -4.91 -2.70
N LEU A 384 -8.13 -3.61 -2.74
CA LEU A 384 -9.45 -3.09 -2.38
C LEU A 384 -10.54 -3.69 -3.28
N GLU A 385 -10.34 -3.71 -4.59
CA GLU A 385 -11.26 -4.33 -5.55
C GLU A 385 -11.39 -5.84 -5.35
N ALA A 386 -10.29 -6.55 -5.09
CA ALA A 386 -10.32 -7.99 -4.81
C ALA A 386 -11.12 -8.34 -3.56
N ARG A 387 -11.13 -7.42 -2.58
CA ARG A 387 -11.96 -7.52 -1.37
C ARG A 387 -13.38 -6.97 -1.56
N GLN A 388 -13.76 -6.61 -2.78
CA GLN A 388 -15.09 -6.06 -3.08
C GLN A 388 -15.41 -4.84 -2.19
N VAL A 389 -14.40 -4.00 -1.94
CA VAL A 389 -14.59 -2.74 -1.23
C VAL A 389 -15.60 -1.89 -2.01
N THR A 390 -16.47 -1.19 -1.30
CA THR A 390 -17.41 -0.25 -1.89
C THR A 390 -16.86 1.19 -1.82
N LEU A 391 -17.40 2.11 -2.62
CA LEU A 391 -17.08 3.53 -2.46
C LEU A 391 -17.52 4.04 -1.09
N ALA A 392 -18.66 3.55 -0.59
CA ALA A 392 -19.12 3.86 0.76
C ALA A 392 -18.09 3.45 1.83
N ASP A 393 -17.57 2.21 1.76
CA ASP A 393 -16.49 1.75 2.65
C ASP A 393 -15.27 2.68 2.58
N PHE A 394 -14.86 3.02 1.36
CA PHE A 394 -13.68 3.86 1.11
C PHE A 394 -13.84 5.27 1.71
N PHE A 395 -14.95 5.95 1.42
CA PHE A 395 -15.19 7.28 1.95
C PHE A 395 -15.44 7.29 3.47
N GLN A 396 -16.04 6.23 4.02
CA GLN A 396 -16.14 6.09 5.47
C GLN A 396 -14.76 5.94 6.12
N ALA A 397 -13.84 5.18 5.53
CA ALA A 397 -12.46 5.07 6.04
C ALA A 397 -11.72 6.42 5.96
N VAL A 398 -11.85 7.13 4.84
CA VAL A 398 -11.31 8.49 4.66
C VAL A 398 -11.79 9.44 5.77
N ARG A 399 -13.09 9.42 6.10
CA ARG A 399 -13.68 10.25 7.17
C ARG A 399 -13.13 9.95 8.56
N LEU A 400 -12.67 8.72 8.80
CA LEU A 400 -12.06 8.33 10.06
C LEU A 400 -10.57 8.70 10.13
N PHE A 401 -9.89 8.69 8.98
CA PHE A 401 -8.43 8.85 8.91
C PHE A 401 -7.97 10.29 8.69
N GLU A 402 -8.44 10.96 7.64
CA GLU A 402 -7.87 12.25 7.25
C GLU A 402 -8.08 13.37 8.28
N PRO A 403 -9.22 13.47 9.00
CA PRO A 403 -9.36 14.48 10.06
C PRO A 403 -8.35 14.31 11.20
N ALA A 404 -8.02 13.06 11.57
CA ALA A 404 -6.98 12.79 12.57
C ALA A 404 -5.57 13.15 12.05
N MET A 405 -5.34 13.00 10.74
CA MET A 405 -4.09 13.49 10.12
C MET A 405 -4.03 15.03 10.14
N MET A 406 -5.15 15.73 9.99
CA MET A 406 -5.18 17.20 10.06
C MET A 406 -4.85 17.75 11.45
N GLU A 407 -5.20 17.03 12.53
CA GLU A 407 -4.75 17.38 13.89
C GLU A 407 -3.22 17.41 13.97
N LEU A 408 -2.57 16.38 13.43
CA LEU A 408 -1.10 16.30 13.38
C LEU A 408 -0.50 17.36 12.46
N THR A 409 -1.12 17.61 11.31
CA THR A 409 -0.69 18.67 10.40
C THR A 409 -0.73 20.03 11.08
N ALA A 410 -1.81 20.38 11.79
CA ALA A 410 -1.88 21.64 12.53
C ALA A 410 -0.71 21.78 13.52
N ALA A 411 -0.42 20.72 14.26
CA ALA A 411 0.65 20.71 15.24
C ALA A 411 2.06 20.84 14.62
N ARG A 412 2.28 20.43 13.37
CA ARG A 412 3.63 20.18 12.81
C ARG A 412 3.96 20.85 11.49
N ILE A 413 2.96 21.36 10.76
CA ILE A 413 3.16 21.93 9.42
C ILE A 413 4.26 22.99 9.40
N SER A 414 5.13 22.98 8.41
CA SER A 414 6.23 23.95 8.32
C SER A 414 5.76 25.28 7.74
N GLN A 415 6.47 26.37 8.03
CA GLN A 415 6.14 27.69 7.47
C GLN A 415 6.15 27.69 5.93
N PRO A 416 7.12 27.05 5.22
CA PRO A 416 7.07 26.95 3.77
C PRO A 416 5.85 26.17 3.25
N ALA A 417 5.47 25.07 3.93
CA ALA A 417 4.28 24.30 3.55
C ALA A 417 2.99 25.13 3.73
N LEU A 418 2.90 25.91 4.81
CA LEU A 418 1.76 26.80 5.05
C LEU A 418 1.63 27.90 3.99
N VAL A 419 2.76 28.49 3.55
CA VAL A 419 2.77 29.45 2.43
C VAL A 419 2.28 28.79 1.14
N GLY A 420 2.73 27.58 0.85
CA GLY A 420 2.24 26.79 -0.30
C GLY A 420 0.73 26.52 -0.23
N LEU A 421 0.22 26.15 0.95
CA LEU A 421 -1.22 25.93 1.15
C LEU A 421 -2.04 27.21 1.00
N ARG A 422 -1.56 28.37 1.44
CA ARG A 422 -2.23 29.66 1.19
C ARG A 422 -2.36 29.96 -0.30
N ALA A 423 -1.29 29.71 -1.07
CA ALA A 423 -1.33 29.88 -2.52
C ALA A 423 -2.33 28.92 -3.18
N LEU A 424 -2.37 27.66 -2.73
CA LEU A 424 -3.32 26.66 -3.22
C LEU A 424 -4.77 26.99 -2.83
N ALA A 425 -5.02 27.53 -1.64
CA ALA A 425 -6.35 27.96 -1.19
C ALA A 425 -6.88 29.16 -2.02
N ALA A 426 -6.01 30.07 -2.42
CA ALA A 426 -6.35 31.13 -3.37
C ALA A 426 -6.63 30.57 -4.78
N GLU A 427 -5.81 29.64 -5.24
CA GLU A 427 -5.95 28.99 -6.55
C GLU A 427 -7.28 28.21 -6.65
N ILE A 428 -7.62 27.40 -5.64
CA ILE A 428 -8.83 26.56 -5.67
C ILE A 428 -10.11 27.42 -5.68
N SER A 429 -10.07 28.56 -5.00
CA SER A 429 -11.17 29.53 -4.99
C SER A 429 -11.39 30.18 -6.36
N ALA A 430 -10.34 30.29 -7.18
CA ALA A 430 -10.42 30.89 -8.51
C ALA A 430 -10.89 29.93 -9.61
N VAL A 431 -10.89 28.61 -9.35
CA VAL A 431 -11.19 27.58 -10.36
C VAL A 431 -12.47 26.78 -10.07
N THR A 432 -13.34 27.26 -9.17
CA THR A 432 -14.57 26.54 -8.77
C THR A 432 -15.55 26.27 -9.92
N ALA A 433 -15.45 27.01 -11.03
CA ALA A 433 -16.26 26.82 -12.24
C ALA A 433 -15.63 25.85 -13.26
N ASP A 434 -14.35 25.49 -13.13
CA ASP A 434 -13.62 24.57 -14.01
C ASP A 434 -13.32 23.28 -13.25
N MET A 435 -14.12 22.24 -13.49
CA MET A 435 -14.06 21.03 -12.66
C MET A 435 -12.79 20.20 -12.86
N THR A 436 -12.20 20.26 -14.05
CA THR A 436 -10.92 19.60 -14.34
C THR A 436 -9.84 20.24 -13.50
N ARG A 437 -9.71 21.58 -13.59
CA ARG A 437 -8.73 22.33 -12.80
C ARG A 437 -9.01 22.27 -11.30
N PHE A 438 -10.27 22.38 -10.89
CA PHE A 438 -10.66 22.29 -9.49
C PHE A 438 -10.18 20.98 -8.86
N SER A 439 -10.36 19.86 -9.56
CA SER A 439 -9.93 18.55 -9.06
C SER A 439 -8.41 18.41 -8.97
N ASP A 440 -7.67 18.97 -9.93
CA ASP A 440 -6.21 19.00 -9.88
C ASP A 440 -5.69 19.84 -8.71
N VAL A 441 -6.30 21.00 -8.48
CA VAL A 441 -5.95 21.87 -7.34
C VAL A 441 -6.37 21.22 -6.02
N TRP A 442 -7.55 20.59 -5.94
CA TRP A 442 -7.99 19.81 -4.78
C TRP A 442 -6.95 18.76 -4.40
N ARG A 443 -6.47 17.97 -5.37
CA ARG A 443 -5.44 16.96 -5.13
C ARG A 443 -4.16 17.58 -4.58
N ARG A 444 -3.75 18.73 -5.10
CA ARG A 444 -2.57 19.48 -4.61
C ARG A 444 -2.78 20.01 -3.20
N VAL A 445 -3.96 20.56 -2.88
CA VAL A 445 -4.33 21.00 -1.53
C VAL A 445 -4.27 19.84 -0.54
N ALA A 446 -4.95 18.73 -0.86
CA ALA A 446 -4.99 17.55 0.00
C ALA A 446 -3.61 16.93 0.19
N GLY A 447 -2.83 16.80 -0.90
CA GLY A 447 -1.46 16.30 -0.82
C GLY A 447 -0.54 17.18 0.03
N ALA A 448 -0.64 18.52 -0.11
CA ALA A 448 0.15 19.45 0.69
C ALA A 448 -0.25 19.44 2.18
N ALA A 449 -1.56 19.37 2.48
CA ALA A 449 -2.07 19.32 3.84
C ALA A 449 -1.69 17.98 4.53
N LEU A 450 -1.91 16.85 3.86
CA LEU A 450 -1.57 15.52 4.39
C LEU A 450 -0.05 15.30 4.49
N GLY A 451 0.73 15.92 3.60
CA GLY A 451 2.19 15.94 3.68
C GLY A 451 2.72 16.73 4.88
N GLY A 452 1.91 17.61 5.48
CA GLY A 452 2.27 18.42 6.64
C GLY A 452 2.21 17.69 7.99
N THR A 453 1.84 16.41 8.03
CA THR A 453 1.78 15.59 9.26
C THR A 453 3.13 15.41 9.96
N GLY A 454 4.24 15.64 9.24
CA GLY A 454 5.59 15.36 9.74
C GLY A 454 5.89 13.86 9.87
N ASN A 455 5.04 12.99 9.33
CA ASN A 455 5.19 11.54 9.38
C ASN A 455 5.15 10.94 7.97
N PRO A 456 6.27 10.44 7.43
CA PRO A 456 6.32 9.89 6.07
C PRO A 456 5.33 8.75 5.81
N ALA A 457 4.99 7.92 6.82
CA ALA A 457 4.03 6.84 6.65
C ALA A 457 2.60 7.37 6.47
N LEU A 458 2.19 8.36 7.27
CA LEU A 458 0.90 9.02 7.09
C LEU A 458 0.83 9.79 5.78
N THR A 459 1.92 10.44 5.37
CA THR A 459 2.00 11.10 4.05
C THR A 459 1.79 10.09 2.92
N VAL A 460 2.45 8.93 2.95
CA VAL A 460 2.25 7.88 1.93
C VAL A 460 0.82 7.37 1.93
N VAL A 461 0.21 7.11 3.10
CA VAL A 461 -1.19 6.70 3.20
C VAL A 461 -2.11 7.77 2.61
N GLY A 462 -1.89 9.04 2.96
CA GLY A 462 -2.66 10.18 2.44
C GLY A 462 -2.55 10.32 0.91
N GLU A 463 -1.35 10.23 0.35
CA GLU A 463 -1.12 10.25 -1.09
C GLU A 463 -1.81 9.06 -1.80
N ILE A 464 -1.74 7.85 -1.22
CA ILE A 464 -2.43 6.65 -1.75
C ILE A 464 -3.94 6.85 -1.75
N LEU A 465 -4.51 7.40 -0.68
CA LEU A 465 -5.95 7.72 -0.59
C LEU A 465 -6.36 8.75 -1.66
N GLN A 466 -5.52 9.77 -1.93
CA GLN A 466 -5.82 10.74 -2.99
C GLN A 466 -5.80 10.11 -4.39
N TRP A 467 -4.82 9.23 -4.67
CA TRP A 467 -4.77 8.50 -5.94
C TRP A 467 -5.96 7.57 -6.11
N ALA A 468 -6.34 6.83 -5.06
CA ALA A 468 -7.52 5.98 -5.08
C ALA A 468 -8.80 6.80 -5.33
N ARG A 469 -8.95 7.96 -4.68
CA ARG A 469 -10.07 8.88 -4.93
C ARG A 469 -10.11 9.36 -6.38
N LEU A 470 -8.96 9.73 -6.96
CA LEU A 470 -8.88 10.16 -8.36
C LEU A 470 -9.33 9.04 -9.32
N GLY A 471 -8.86 7.80 -9.10
CA GLY A 471 -9.23 6.65 -9.92
C GLY A 471 -10.71 6.29 -9.90
N THR A 472 -11.49 6.83 -8.95
CA THR A 472 -12.94 6.61 -8.86
C THR A 472 -13.77 7.64 -9.63
N ARG A 473 -13.17 8.75 -10.09
CA ARG A 473 -13.88 9.82 -10.79
C ARG A 473 -14.63 9.37 -12.04
N PRO A 474 -14.07 8.54 -12.94
CA PRO A 474 -14.81 8.10 -14.11
C PRO A 474 -16.09 7.35 -13.74
N ALA A 475 -16.06 6.55 -12.67
CA ALA A 475 -17.23 5.81 -12.19
C ALA A 475 -18.27 6.73 -11.55
N VAL A 476 -17.83 7.78 -10.83
CA VAL A 476 -18.70 8.82 -10.27
C VAL A 476 -19.38 9.64 -11.37
N ASN A 477 -18.64 9.98 -12.43
CA ASN A 477 -19.11 10.87 -13.50
C ASN A 477 -19.91 10.15 -14.60
N ALA A 478 -19.92 8.81 -14.64
CA ALA A 478 -20.58 8.02 -15.67
C ALA A 478 -22.13 8.02 -15.60
N GLY A 479 -22.76 8.81 -14.71
CA GLY A 479 -24.22 8.74 -14.50
C GLY A 479 -24.94 9.98 -13.95
N SER A 480 -24.31 11.15 -13.80
CA SER A 480 -24.98 12.38 -13.33
C SER A 480 -24.24 13.65 -13.76
N ASP A 481 -24.88 14.82 -13.58
CA ASP A 481 -24.16 16.09 -13.46
C ASP A 481 -23.07 15.94 -12.39
N ASP A 482 -21.87 16.46 -12.65
CA ASP A 482 -20.73 16.30 -11.74
C ASP A 482 -21.12 16.86 -10.35
N PRO A 483 -21.21 16.01 -9.30
CA PRO A 483 -21.64 16.44 -7.97
C PRO A 483 -20.73 17.55 -7.42
N TRP A 484 -19.47 17.56 -7.84
CA TRP A 484 -18.51 18.56 -7.42
C TRP A 484 -18.86 19.94 -7.96
N ALA A 485 -19.62 20.08 -9.06
CA ALA A 485 -20.00 21.39 -9.60
C ALA A 485 -20.87 22.19 -8.62
N ALA A 486 -21.77 21.53 -7.91
CA ALA A 486 -22.62 22.18 -6.90
C ALA A 486 -21.87 22.40 -5.57
N ILE A 487 -20.86 21.58 -5.28
CA ILE A 487 -20.17 21.54 -4.00
C ILE A 487 -18.91 22.44 -4.01
N ALA A 488 -18.21 22.55 -5.14
CA ALA A 488 -16.94 23.27 -5.27
C ALA A 488 -16.99 24.74 -4.78
N PRO A 489 -18.02 25.55 -5.11
CA PRO A 489 -18.13 26.91 -4.58
C PRO A 489 -18.26 26.97 -3.05
N ARG A 490 -18.81 25.92 -2.43
CA ARG A 490 -18.97 25.81 -0.98
C ARG A 490 -17.69 25.33 -0.29
N LEU A 491 -16.90 24.48 -0.95
CA LEU A 491 -15.63 23.97 -0.42
C LEU A 491 -14.51 25.02 -0.43
N ALA A 492 -14.47 25.85 -1.47
CA ALA A 492 -13.44 26.88 -1.64
C ALA A 492 -13.18 27.74 -0.38
N PRO A 493 -14.19 28.39 0.24
CA PRO A 493 -13.95 29.20 1.44
C PRO A 493 -13.47 28.37 2.65
N MET A 494 -13.94 27.14 2.79
CA MET A 494 -13.56 26.24 3.89
C MET A 494 -12.08 25.82 3.83
N PHE A 495 -11.45 25.89 2.66
CA PHE A 495 -10.00 25.72 2.56
C PHE A 495 -9.22 26.88 3.17
N ALA A 496 -9.72 28.11 3.05
CA ALA A 496 -9.11 29.23 3.74
C ALA A 496 -9.22 29.06 5.26
N GLU A 497 -10.39 28.63 5.76
CA GLU A 497 -10.61 28.32 7.19
C GLU A 497 -9.66 27.22 7.69
N LEU A 498 -9.49 26.15 6.91
CA LEU A 498 -8.48 25.12 7.23
C LEU A 498 -7.08 25.73 7.32
N VAL A 499 -6.67 26.54 6.34
CA VAL A 499 -5.35 27.15 6.33
C VAL A 499 -5.15 28.11 7.51
N ASP A 500 -6.19 28.82 7.92
CA ASP A 500 -6.17 29.67 9.12
C ASP A 500 -6.04 28.84 10.39
N ALA A 501 -6.78 27.73 10.51
CA ALA A 501 -6.64 26.79 11.63
C ALA A 501 -5.22 26.19 11.71
N LEU A 502 -4.65 25.80 10.56
CA LEU A 502 -3.27 25.32 10.46
C LEU A 502 -2.25 26.40 10.83
N ALA A 503 -2.48 27.65 10.43
CA ALA A 503 -1.63 28.80 10.77
C ALA A 503 -1.69 29.13 12.27
N ALA A 504 -2.88 29.02 12.87
CA ALA A 504 -3.12 29.22 14.29
C ALA A 504 -2.61 28.07 15.17
N ARG A 505 -2.15 26.96 14.55
CA ARG A 505 -1.75 25.73 15.26
C ARG A 505 -2.88 25.16 16.11
N ASP A 506 -4.12 25.22 15.61
CA ASP A 506 -5.30 24.70 16.30
C ASP A 506 -5.69 23.32 15.73
N PRO A 507 -5.34 22.20 16.41
CA PRO A 507 -5.63 20.87 15.91
C PRO A 507 -7.13 20.57 15.85
N ALA A 508 -7.89 21.07 16.84
CA ALA A 508 -9.32 20.81 16.93
C ALA A 508 -10.07 21.53 15.80
N ALA A 509 -9.73 22.79 15.53
CA ALA A 509 -10.29 23.54 14.41
C ALA A 509 -9.90 22.91 13.06
N ALA A 510 -8.63 22.52 12.88
CA ALA A 510 -8.19 21.88 11.63
C ALA A 510 -8.91 20.56 11.35
N ARG A 511 -9.11 19.73 12.39
CA ARG A 511 -9.92 18.51 12.32
C ARG A 511 -11.35 18.80 11.90
N ALA A 512 -12.00 19.75 12.58
CA ALA A 512 -13.39 20.09 12.32
C ALA A 512 -13.60 20.63 10.89
N CYS A 513 -12.71 21.51 10.43
CA CYS A 513 -12.74 22.02 9.06
C CYS A 513 -12.66 20.88 8.04
N TRP A 514 -11.68 19.98 8.20
CA TRP A 514 -11.50 18.86 7.27
C TRP A 514 -12.63 17.85 7.31
N ALA A 515 -13.15 17.53 8.50
CA ALA A 515 -14.32 16.66 8.63
C ALA A 515 -15.53 17.24 7.88
N THR A 516 -15.78 18.54 8.03
CA THR A 516 -16.88 19.23 7.34
C THR A 516 -16.68 19.22 5.81
N LEU A 517 -15.44 19.43 5.33
CA LEU A 517 -15.12 19.32 3.88
C LEU A 517 -15.49 17.93 3.33
N LEU A 518 -15.18 16.87 4.07
CA LEU A 518 -15.47 15.49 3.66
C LEU A 518 -16.97 15.16 3.73
N GLU A 519 -17.71 15.75 4.66
CA GLU A 519 -19.16 15.51 4.83
C GLU A 519 -20.00 16.12 3.70
N LEU A 520 -19.54 17.20 3.06
CA LEU A 520 -20.28 17.85 1.98
C LEU A 520 -20.51 16.95 0.76
N ASN A 521 -19.62 15.99 0.49
CA ASN A 521 -19.76 15.06 -0.63
C ASN A 521 -20.45 13.74 -0.23
N LEU A 522 -20.66 13.51 1.07
CA LEU A 522 -21.14 12.22 1.58
C LEU A 522 -22.56 11.88 1.11
N PRO A 523 -23.56 12.79 1.16
CA PRO A 523 -24.92 12.47 0.72
C PRO A 523 -24.97 12.02 -0.74
N PHE A 524 -24.11 12.59 -1.60
CA PHE A 524 -24.01 12.16 -3.00
C PHE A 524 -23.46 10.73 -3.09
N VAL A 525 -22.36 10.44 -2.39
CA VAL A 525 -21.74 9.11 -2.37
C VAL A 525 -22.71 8.06 -1.81
N GLU A 526 -23.49 8.34 -0.78
CA GLU A 526 -24.36 7.35 -0.12
C GLU A 526 -25.70 7.13 -0.84
N SER A 527 -26.24 8.15 -1.51
CA SER A 527 -27.57 8.08 -2.14
C SER A 527 -27.60 7.41 -3.51
N HIS A 528 -26.45 7.25 -4.16
CA HIS A 528 -26.37 6.75 -5.53
C HIS A 528 -26.00 5.27 -5.60
N GLY A 529 -26.62 4.52 -6.51
CA GLY A 529 -26.37 3.08 -6.68
C GLY A 529 -24.92 2.71 -7.05
N PHE A 530 -24.10 3.67 -7.51
CA PHE A 530 -22.67 3.43 -7.78
C PHE A 530 -21.86 3.25 -6.49
N ALA A 531 -22.36 3.69 -5.32
CA ALA A 531 -21.72 3.59 -4.02
C ALA A 531 -21.24 2.17 -3.69
N HIS A 532 -22.00 1.17 -4.17
CA HIS A 532 -21.75 -0.25 -3.93
C HIS A 532 -20.68 -0.87 -4.85
N ARG A 533 -20.05 -0.08 -5.73
CA ARG A 533 -19.01 -0.55 -6.65
C ARG A 533 -17.82 0.40 -6.62
N LEU A 534 -16.72 -0.04 -6.01
CA LEU A 534 -15.43 0.63 -6.18
C LEU A 534 -14.82 0.19 -7.51
N ILE A 535 -14.54 1.16 -8.38
CA ILE A 535 -13.68 0.97 -9.55
C ILE A 535 -12.50 1.90 -9.34
N VAL A 536 -11.33 1.34 -9.06
CA VAL A 536 -10.10 2.09 -8.95
C VAL A 536 -9.35 1.89 -10.26
N ASP A 537 -9.48 2.85 -11.16
CA ASP A 537 -8.66 2.91 -12.36
C ASP A 537 -7.63 4.05 -12.18
N VAL A 538 -6.48 3.74 -11.57
CA VAL A 538 -5.37 4.72 -11.40
C VAL A 538 -4.53 4.84 -12.68
N VAL A 539 -5.04 4.40 -13.82
CA VAL A 539 -4.31 4.40 -15.09
C VAL A 539 -4.26 5.81 -15.64
N GLU A 540 -3.08 6.41 -15.55
CA GLU A 540 -2.45 7.24 -16.59
C GLU A 540 -0.93 7.24 -16.46
#